data_AF-A0A0T7GT27-F1
#
_entry.id   AF-A0A0T7GT27-F1
#
_cell.length_a   1.000
_cell.length_b   1.000
_cell.length_c   1.000
_cell.angle_alpha   90.00
_cell.angle_beta   90.00
_cell.angle_gamma   90.00
#
_symmetry.space_group_name_H-M   'P 1'
#
loop_
_entity.id
_entity.type
_entity.pdbx_description
1 polymer ?
#
loop_
_entity_poly.entity_id
_entity_poly.type
_entity_poly.pdbx_seq_one_letter_code
_entity_poly.pdbx_strand_id
1 'polypeptide(L)' 'MSDKKANTADQPYQPIPFAKKHRISVEDAKAIIEKHGADRKSADKEARRVAV' A
#
# COMPACT_ATOMS: atom_id res chain seq x y z
N MET A 1 24.34 -17.39 12.27
CA MET A 1 24.31 -16.43 11.15
C MET A 1 22.94 -16.51 10.51
N SER A 2 22.28 -15.35 10.36
CA SER A 2 21.13 -15.11 9.46
C SER A 2 19.72 -15.48 9.93
N ASP A 3 19.30 -14.98 11.10
CA ASP A 3 17.87 -14.74 11.38
C ASP A 3 17.38 -13.51 10.61
N LYS A 4 17.32 -13.62 9.28
CA LYS A 4 16.55 -12.67 8.46
C LYS A 4 15.09 -13.07 8.56
N LYS A 5 14.51 -12.94 9.76
CA LYS A 5 13.06 -12.77 9.94
C LYS A 5 12.73 -11.43 9.28
N ALA A 6 12.62 -11.46 7.95
CA ALA A 6 12.05 -10.38 7.18
C ALA A 6 10.66 -10.18 7.76
N ASN A 7 10.54 -9.15 8.59
CA ASN A 7 9.33 -8.76 9.26
C ASN A 7 8.29 -8.58 8.16
N THR A 8 7.37 -9.53 8.00
CA THR A 8 6.32 -9.48 6.97
C THR A 8 5.34 -8.33 7.21
N ALA A 9 5.53 -7.58 8.30
CA ALA A 9 4.90 -6.30 8.62
C ALA A 9 5.44 -5.12 7.78
N ASP A 10 6.63 -5.24 7.18
CA ASP A 10 7.29 -4.18 6.42
C ASP A 10 7.14 -4.35 4.90
N GLN A 11 6.36 -5.34 4.44
CA GLN A 11 6.14 -5.47 3.00
C GLN A 11 5.24 -4.32 2.53
N PRO A 12 5.76 -3.39 1.70
CA PRO A 12 4.96 -2.32 1.13
C PRO A 12 3.77 -2.97 0.43
N TYR A 13 2.58 -2.38 0.57
CA TYR A 13 1.43 -2.84 -0.19
C TYR A 13 1.86 -2.96 -1.65
N GLN A 14 1.56 -4.08 -2.30
CA GLN A 14 1.80 -4.12 -3.73
C GLN A 14 0.78 -3.18 -4.41
N PRO A 15 1.22 -2.26 -5.28
CA PRO A 15 0.32 -1.29 -5.92
C PRO A 15 -0.82 -1.93 -6.68
N ILE A 16 -0.58 -3.08 -7.30
CA ILE A 16 -1.55 -3.80 -8.13
C ILE A 16 -2.75 -4.31 -7.29
N PRO A 17 -2.57 -5.15 -6.25
CA PRO A 17 -3.69 -5.59 -5.42
C PRO A 17 -4.34 -4.44 -4.65
N PHE A 18 -3.58 -3.40 -4.28
CA PHE A 18 -4.12 -2.22 -3.62
C PHE A 18 -5.04 -1.41 -4.54
N ALA A 19 -4.59 -1.14 -5.77
CA ALA A 19 -5.39 -0.49 -6.81
C ALA A 19 -6.69 -1.25 -7.06
N LYS A 20 -6.60 -2.59 -7.21
CA LYS A 20 -7.75 -3.44 -7.49
C LYS A 20 -8.75 -3.49 -6.33
N LYS A 21 -8.25 -3.51 -5.08
CA LYS A 21 -9.09 -3.48 -3.85
C LYS A 21 -9.87 -2.19 -3.74
N HIS A 22 -9.24 -1.07 -4.04
CA HIS A 22 -9.83 0.27 -3.91
C HIS A 22 -10.46 0.79 -5.20
N ARG A 23 -10.38 0.05 -6.31
CA ARG A 23 -10.81 0.49 -7.65
C ARG A 23 -10.22 1.84 -8.08
N ILE A 24 -8.97 2.09 -7.70
CA ILE A 24 -8.19 3.26 -8.13
C ILE A 24 -7.20 2.87 -9.21
N SER A 25 -6.57 3.87 -9.83
CA SER A 25 -5.49 3.61 -10.78
C SER A 25 -4.24 3.03 -10.07
N VAL A 26 -3.40 2.33 -10.82
CA VAL A 26 -2.12 1.80 -10.30
C VAL A 26 -1.17 2.93 -9.93
N GLU A 27 -1.26 4.08 -10.60
CA GLU A 27 -0.49 5.28 -10.28
C GLU A 27 -0.93 5.88 -8.93
N ASP A 28 -2.23 6.04 -8.70
CA ASP A 28 -2.76 6.50 -7.41
C ASP A 28 -2.37 5.54 -6.29
N ALA A 29 -2.48 4.23 -6.55
CA ALA A 29 -2.05 3.22 -5.61
C ALA A 29 -0.57 3.37 -5.26
N LYS A 30 0.31 3.52 -6.26
CA LYS A 30 1.74 3.77 -6.05
C LYS A 30 1.98 5.04 -5.24
N ALA A 31 1.37 6.15 -5.61
CA ALA A 31 1.52 7.42 -4.91
C ALA A 31 1.08 7.33 -3.44
N ILE A 32 -0.01 6.63 -3.15
CA ILE A 32 -0.51 6.40 -1.80
C ILE A 32 0.44 5.49 -1.00
N ILE A 33 0.93 4.41 -1.61
CA ILE A 33 1.87 3.48 -0.95
C ILE A 33 3.22 4.15 -0.70
N GLU A 34 3.70 4.98 -1.62
CA GLU A 34 4.94 5.74 -1.47
C GLU A 34 4.81 6.83 -0.42
N LYS A 35 3.66 7.51 -0.37
CA LYS A 35 3.37 8.57 0.60
C LYS A 35 3.16 8.06 2.03
N HIS A 36 2.55 6.89 2.19
CA HIS A 36 2.23 6.32 3.51
C HIS A 36 3.19 5.21 3.95
N GLY A 37 3.93 4.59 3.03
CA GLY A 37 4.89 3.53 3.32
C GLY A 37 4.25 2.36 4.06
N ALA A 38 4.68 2.16 5.31
CA ALA A 38 4.19 1.11 6.21
C ALA A 38 2.80 1.41 6.81
N ASP A 39 2.30 2.64 6.70
CA ASP A 39 1.01 3.05 7.29
C ASP A 39 -0.19 2.61 6.45
N ARG A 40 -0.48 1.31 6.50
CA ARG A 40 -1.58 0.65 5.78
C ARG A 40 -2.95 1.30 6.01
N LYS A 41 -3.23 1.79 7.22
CA LYS A 41 -4.52 2.46 7.55
C LYS A 41 -4.67 3.79 6.81
N SER A 42 -3.61 4.58 6.80
CA SER A 42 -3.60 5.89 6.16
C SER A 42 -3.67 5.74 4.65
N ALA A 43 -2.95 4.75 4.10
CA ALA A 43 -3.07 4.35 2.70
C ALA A 43 -4.52 3.97 2.32
N ASP A 44 -5.14 3.03 3.04
CA ASP A 44 -6.51 2.57 2.76
C ASP A 44 -7.54 3.71 2.85
N LYS A 45 -7.34 4.65 3.80
CA LYS A 45 -8.18 5.85 3.95
C LYS A 45 -8.05 6.81 2.76
N GLU A 46 -6.83 7.04 2.27
CA GLU A 46 -6.59 7.90 1.12
C GLU A 46 -7.09 7.25 -0.17
N ALA A 47 -6.86 5.95 -0.32
CA ALA A 47 -7.36 5.20 -1.48
C ALA A 47 -8.88 5.22 -1.59
N ARG A 48 -9.62 5.11 -0.47
CA ARG A 48 -11.07 5.30 -0.47
C ARG A 48 -11.52 6.71 -0.84
N ARG A 49 -10.70 7.74 -0.62
CA ARG A 49 -11.00 9.11 -1.05
C ARG A 49 -10.75 9.31 -2.54
N VAL A 50 -9.76 8.62 -3.10
CA VAL A 50 -9.43 8.68 -4.52
C VAL A 50 -10.37 7.82 -5.38
N ALA A 51 -10.96 6.76 -4.81
CA ALA A 51 -11.87 5.81 -5.44
C ALA A 51 -13.26 6.34 -5.85
N VAL A 52 -13.39 7.63 -6.15
CA VAL A 52 -14.64 8.29 -6.58
C VAL A 52 -15.12 7.76 -7.92
#